data_AF-A0A6B3EX79-F1
#
_entry.id   AF-A0A6B3EX79-F1
#
_cell.length_a   1.000
_cell.length_b   1.000
_cell.length_c   1.000
_cell.angle_alpha   90.00
_cell.angle_beta   90.00
_cell.angle_gamma   90.00
#
_symmetry.space_group_name_H-M   'P 1'
#
loop_
_entity.id
_entity.type
_entity.pdbx_description
1 polymer ?
#
loop_
_entity_poly.entity_id
_entity_poly.type
_entity_poly.pdbx_seq_one_letter_code
_entity_poly.pdbx_strand_id
1 'polypeptide(L)'
;PNPVFYVGGEVVPLRHFDADTVLDLVEKQGITFLIGAPTNLERLAEAQERRPRDLSTLRGIVTMGAPLDRAACLRYQEVLTPRIFNGYGTTEAFWNTF
;
A
#
# COMPACT_ATOMS: atom_id res chain seq x y z
N PRO A 1 0.93 12.00 12.58
CA PRO A 1 0.92 11.02 13.70
C PRO A 1 1.27 9.62 13.16
N ASN A 2 1.82 8.72 13.98
CA ASN A 2 2.09 7.33 13.58
C ASN A 2 0.97 6.41 14.12
N PRO A 3 -0.12 6.17 13.37
CA PRO A 3 -1.29 5.43 13.87
C PRO A 3 -0.96 4.01 14.29
N VAL A 4 0.06 3.38 13.69
CA VAL A 4 0.45 1.99 13.98
C VAL A 4 0.85 1.85 15.46
N PHE A 5 1.61 2.79 16.01
CA PHE A 5 2.04 2.73 17.41
C PHE A 5 0.92 3.03 18.41
N TYR A 6 -0.07 3.85 18.04
CA TYR A 6 -1.22 4.12 18.93
C TYR A 6 -2.13 2.91 19.11
N VAL A 7 -2.15 1.99 18.14
CA VAL A 7 -2.97 0.76 18.18
C VAL A 7 -2.17 -0.48 18.58
N GLY A 8 -0.91 -0.32 19.01
CA GLY A 8 -0.04 -1.42 19.40
C GLY A 8 0.40 -2.32 18.24
N GLY A 9 0.40 -1.80 17.01
CA GLY A 9 0.82 -2.53 15.81
C GLY A 9 2.33 -2.59 15.63
N GLU A 10 2.75 -3.43 14.69
CA GLU A 10 4.15 -3.59 14.27
C GLU A 10 4.43 -2.78 12.99
N VAL A 11 5.60 -2.14 12.94
CA VAL A 11 6.10 -1.44 11.75
C VAL A 11 7.30 -2.20 11.20
N VAL A 12 7.24 -2.55 9.92
CA VAL A 12 8.36 -3.17 9.18
C VAL A 12 8.98 -2.13 8.25
N PRO A 13 10.03 -1.40 8.69
CA PRO A 13 10.63 -0.35 7.89
C PRO A 13 11.60 -0.93 6.85
N LEU A 14 11.62 -0.32 5.66
CA LEU A 14 12.64 -0.57 4.63
C LEU A 14 13.53 0.65 4.49
N ARG A 15 14.85 0.45 4.30
CA ARG A 15 15.78 1.56 4.04
C ARG A 15 15.44 2.28 2.72
N HIS A 16 15.03 1.52 1.72
CA HIS A 16 14.60 2.02 0.42
C HIS A 16 13.43 1.16 -0.06
N PHE A 17 12.52 1.78 -0.80
CA PHE A 17 11.42 1.05 -1.41
C PHE A 17 11.93 0.14 -2.54
N ASP A 18 11.54 -1.13 -2.46
CA ASP A 18 11.71 -2.14 -3.51
C ASP A 18 10.44 -2.99 -3.57
N ALA A 19 9.80 -3.06 -4.74
CA ALA A 19 8.49 -3.68 -4.88
C ALA A 19 8.54 -5.21 -4.64
N ASP A 20 9.58 -5.86 -5.15
CA ASP A 20 9.78 -7.30 -4.97
C ASP A 20 9.98 -7.65 -3.48
N THR A 21 10.79 -6.86 -2.77
CA THR A 21 11.02 -7.02 -1.33
C THR A 21 9.75 -6.77 -0.52
N VAL A 22 8.96 -5.75 -0.86
CA VAL A 22 7.68 -5.48 -0.17
C VAL A 22 6.73 -6.66 -0.33
N LEU A 23 6.53 -7.16 -1.55
CA LEU A 23 5.63 -8.30 -1.81
C LEU A 23 6.12 -9.58 -1.13
N ASP A 24 7.43 -9.84 -1.13
CA ASP A 24 8.01 -10.99 -0.42
C ASP A 24 7.80 -10.88 1.10
N LEU A 25 7.83 -9.67 1.66
CA LEU A 25 7.55 -9.44 3.08
C LEU A 25 6.07 -9.63 3.41
N VAL A 26 5.16 -9.21 2.52
CA VAL A 26 3.72 -9.46 2.69
C VAL A 26 3.45 -10.95 2.88
N GLU A 27 3.97 -11.78 1.97
CA GLU A 27 3.79 -13.23 2.00
C GLU A 27 4.49 -13.87 3.22
N LYS A 28 5.76 -13.49 3.51
CA LYS A 28 6.56 -14.13 4.56
C LYS A 28 6.19 -13.72 5.98
N GLN A 29 5.76 -12.48 6.18
CA GLN A 29 5.49 -11.91 7.52
C GLN A 29 4.00 -11.68 7.76
N GLY A 30 3.15 -11.92 6.77
CA GLY A 30 1.71 -11.71 6.88
C GLY A 30 1.34 -10.24 7.08
N ILE A 31 2.01 -9.33 6.36
CA ILE A 31 1.73 -7.90 6.43
C ILE A 31 0.25 -7.65 6.12
N THR A 32 -0.40 -6.82 6.94
CA THR A 32 -1.85 -6.57 6.85
C THR A 32 -2.19 -5.25 6.18
N PHE A 33 -1.29 -4.26 6.22
CA PHE A 33 -1.48 -2.96 5.59
C PHE A 33 -0.20 -2.49 4.91
N LEU A 34 -0.36 -1.90 3.73
CA LEU A 34 0.70 -1.13 3.06
C LEU A 34 0.27 0.33 2.95
N ILE A 35 1.25 1.23 2.98
CA ILE A 35 1.06 2.67 2.79
C ILE A 35 2.05 3.13 1.74
N GLY A 36 1.59 3.85 0.72
CA GLY A 36 2.45 4.35 -0.35
C GLY A 36 1.75 5.38 -1.25
N ALA A 37 2.48 6.02 -2.14
CA ALA A 37 1.88 6.87 -3.17
C ALA A 37 1.33 6.02 -4.33
N PRO A 38 0.47 6.56 -5.22
CA PRO A 38 0.02 5.84 -6.41
C PRO A 38 1.16 5.25 -7.27
N THR A 39 2.32 5.90 -7.31
CA THR A 39 3.52 5.40 -8.00
C THR A 39 4.14 4.16 -7.34
N ASN A 40 4.00 4.01 -6.01
CA ASN A 40 4.40 2.77 -5.34
C ASN A 40 3.46 1.62 -5.71
N LEU A 41 2.14 1.89 -5.77
CA LEU A 41 1.14 0.88 -6.15
C LEU A 41 1.35 0.39 -7.59
N GLU A 42 1.70 1.29 -8.52
CA GLU A 42 2.07 0.91 -9.89
C GLU A 42 3.22 -0.12 -9.90
N ARG A 43 4.32 0.20 -9.21
CA ARG A 43 5.50 -0.69 -9.15
C ARG A 43 5.20 -2.01 -8.45
N LEU A 44 4.32 -2.01 -7.45
CA LEU A 44 3.85 -3.23 -6.79
C LEU A 44 2.99 -4.07 -7.74
N ALA A 45 2.06 -3.45 -8.48
CA ALA A 45 1.21 -4.14 -9.44
C ALA A 45 2.04 -4.79 -10.55
N GLU A 46 2.98 -4.06 -11.16
CA GLU A 46 3.91 -4.60 -12.17
C GLU A 46 4.74 -5.78 -11.62
N ALA A 47 5.22 -5.68 -10.37
CA ALA A 47 6.01 -6.74 -9.74
C ALA A 47 5.17 -7.98 -9.42
N GLN A 48 3.91 -7.78 -9.00
CA GLN A 48 2.97 -8.85 -8.69
C GLN A 48 2.49 -9.56 -9.96
N GLU A 49 2.19 -8.82 -11.04
CA GLU A 49 1.85 -9.39 -12.36
C GLU A 49 3.01 -10.21 -12.94
N ARG A 50 4.25 -9.73 -12.76
CA ARG A 50 5.46 -10.43 -13.22
C ARG A 50 5.76 -11.70 -12.43
N ARG A 51 5.58 -11.65 -11.10
CA ARG A 51 5.82 -12.78 -10.19
C ARG A 51 4.78 -12.74 -9.05
N PRO A 52 3.71 -13.54 -9.10
CA PRO A 52 2.68 -13.50 -8.07
C PRO A 52 3.18 -13.98 -6.70
N ARG A 53 2.78 -13.26 -5.65
CA ARG A 53 2.90 -13.65 -4.23
C ARG A 53 1.52 -13.86 -3.62
N ASP A 54 1.43 -14.63 -2.54
CA ASP A 54 0.22 -14.67 -1.72
C ASP A 54 0.05 -13.36 -0.94
N LEU A 55 -0.98 -12.59 -1.31
CA LEU A 55 -1.35 -11.32 -0.69
C LEU A 55 -2.60 -11.45 0.20
N SER A 56 -3.04 -12.67 0.52
CA SER A 56 -4.28 -12.94 1.26
C SER A 56 -4.34 -12.29 2.65
N THR A 57 -3.18 -11.97 3.24
CA THR A 57 -3.09 -11.26 4.53
C THR A 57 -3.40 -9.78 4.44
N LEU A 58 -3.36 -9.17 3.24
CA LEU A 58 -3.64 -7.74 3.06
C LEU A 58 -5.11 -7.42 3.37
N ARG A 59 -5.28 -6.60 4.41
CA ARG A 59 -6.55 -6.00 4.83
C ARG A 59 -6.75 -4.60 4.25
N GLY A 60 -5.70 -3.99 3.71
CA GLY A 60 -5.83 -2.74 2.98
C GLY A 60 -4.52 -2.19 2.42
N ILE A 61 -4.64 -1.34 1.41
CA ILE A 61 -3.58 -0.44 0.97
C ILE A 61 -4.09 0.99 1.09
N VAL A 62 -3.32 1.83 1.78
CA VAL A 62 -3.60 3.25 1.91
C VAL A 62 -2.74 4.00 0.91
N THR A 63 -3.38 4.79 0.03
CA THR A 63 -2.69 5.57 -1.00
C THR A 63 -3.03 7.04 -0.92
N MET A 64 -2.01 7.90 -1.01
CA MET A 64 -2.12 9.37 -0.91
C MET A 64 -1.01 10.10 -1.66
N GLY A 65 -1.10 11.43 -1.76
CA GLY A 65 0.01 12.30 -2.13
C GLY A 65 0.18 12.54 -3.62
N ALA A 66 -0.61 11.86 -4.46
CA ALA A 66 -0.75 12.16 -5.88
C ALA A 66 -2.15 11.76 -6.39
N PRO A 67 -2.61 12.29 -7.53
CA PRO A 67 -3.84 11.84 -8.17
C PRO A 67 -3.79 10.34 -8.47
N LEU A 68 -4.88 9.63 -8.19
CA LEU A 68 -5.06 8.23 -8.54
C LEU A 68 -6.09 8.14 -9.67
N ASP A 69 -5.63 7.75 -10.86
CA ASP A 69 -6.52 7.52 -12.00
C ASP A 69 -7.45 6.31 -11.74
N ARG A 70 -8.67 6.37 -12.30
CA ARG A 70 -9.69 5.33 -12.10
C ARG A 70 -9.25 3.98 -12.67
N ALA A 71 -8.67 3.95 -13.87
CA ALA A 71 -8.24 2.69 -14.49
C ALA A 71 -7.09 2.05 -13.71
N ALA A 72 -6.14 2.88 -13.25
CA ALA A 72 -5.07 2.44 -12.36
C ALA A 72 -5.63 1.86 -11.05
N CYS A 73 -6.56 2.55 -10.40
CA CYS A 73 -7.20 2.07 -9.17
C CYS A 73 -7.87 0.69 -9.35
N LEU A 74 -8.66 0.53 -10.40
CA LEU A 74 -9.33 -0.75 -10.69
C LEU A 74 -8.32 -1.87 -10.91
N ARG A 75 -7.26 -1.62 -11.68
CA ARG A 75 -6.19 -2.60 -11.89
C ARG A 75 -5.51 -2.97 -10.58
N TYR A 76 -5.17 -2.00 -9.74
CA TYR A 76 -4.55 -2.28 -8.44
C TYR A 76 -5.48 -3.06 -7.51
N GLN A 77 -6.79 -2.81 -7.58
CA GLN A 77 -7.77 -3.57 -6.81
C GLN A 77 -7.82 -5.04 -7.21
N GLU A 78 -7.68 -5.32 -8.50
CA GLU A 78 -7.64 -6.68 -9.06
C GLU A 78 -6.31 -7.38 -8.74
N VAL A 79 -5.18 -6.67 -8.88
CA VAL A 79 -3.83 -7.26 -8.80
C VAL A 79 -3.32 -7.38 -7.36
N LEU A 80 -3.58 -6.37 -6.51
CA LEU A 80 -3.01 -6.27 -5.17
C LEU A 80 -4.01 -6.62 -4.08
N THR A 81 -5.12 -5.88 -4.01
CA THR A 81 -6.22 -6.12 -3.06
C THR A 81 -7.42 -5.23 -3.37
N PRO A 82 -8.67 -5.71 -3.23
CA PRO A 82 -9.85 -4.87 -3.48
C PRO A 82 -9.99 -3.71 -2.47
N ARG A 83 -9.24 -3.73 -1.37
CA ARG A 83 -9.33 -2.78 -0.25
C ARG A 83 -8.31 -1.64 -0.39
N ILE A 84 -8.49 -0.80 -1.41
CA ILE A 84 -7.68 0.39 -1.61
C ILE A 84 -8.40 1.61 -1.02
N PHE A 85 -7.74 2.26 -0.06
CA PHE A 85 -8.21 3.47 0.60
C PHE A 85 -7.45 4.66 0.03
N ASN A 86 -8.12 5.45 -0.82
CA ASN A 86 -7.55 6.63 -1.44
C ASN A 86 -7.77 7.85 -0.53
N GLY A 87 -6.72 8.29 0.15
CA GLY A 87 -6.74 9.45 1.02
C GLY A 87 -6.26 10.72 0.33
N TYR A 88 -6.80 11.86 0.77
CA TYR A 88 -6.25 13.17 0.45
C TYR A 88 -5.73 13.81 1.73
N GLY A 89 -4.57 14.45 1.63
CA GLY A 89 -3.90 15.09 2.74
C GLY A 89 -2.79 16.01 2.26
N THR A 90 -2.49 17.01 3.05
CA THR A 90 -1.32 17.90 2.85
C THR A 90 -0.48 17.88 4.11
N THR A 91 0.78 18.27 4.01
CA THR A 91 1.65 18.39 5.18
C THR A 91 1.12 19.38 6.22
N GLU A 92 0.39 20.41 5.77
CA GLU A 92 -0.15 21.52 6.54
C GLU A 92 -1.46 21.19 7.26
N ALA A 93 -2.26 20.27 6.71
CA ALA A 93 -3.58 19.90 7.23
C ALA A 93 -3.70 18.41 7.62
N PHE A 94 -2.61 17.66 7.50
CA PHE A 94 -2.54 16.22 7.74
C PHE A 94 -3.47 15.43 6.81
N TRP A 95 -4.57 14.87 7.32
CA TRP A 95 -5.48 13.99 6.60
C TRP A 95 -6.83 14.67 6.42
N ASN A 96 -7.22 14.92 5.18
CA ASN A 96 -8.36 15.77 4.83
C ASN A 96 -9.63 15.00 4.42
N THR A 97 -9.55 13.70 4.08
CA THR A 97 -10.72 12.97 3.54
C THR A 97 -10.67 11.46 3.83
N PHE A 98 -11.77 10.87 4.30
CA PHE A 98 -12.00 9.41 4.37
C PHE A 98 -12.83 8.93 3.19
#